data_AF-A0A5N8XCZ4-F1
#
_entry.id   AF-A0A5N8XCZ4-F1
#
_cell.length_a   1.000
_cell.length_b   1.000
_cell.length_c   1.000
_cell.angle_alpha   90.00
_cell.angle_beta   90.00
_cell.angle_gamma   90.00
#
_symmetry.space_group_name_H-M   'P 1'
#
loop_
_entity.id
_entity.type
_entity.pdbx_description
1 polymer ?
#
loop_
_entity_poly.entity_id
_entity_poly.type
_entity_poly.pdbx_seq_one_letter_code
_entity_poly.pdbx_strand_id
1 'polypeptide(L)' 'MQSWISYDDGQTWSGLALAPTGTTGKWKATLKVPGGTHTPKYASLRTVATDGNGHSVDQTVERAFGIR' A
#
# COMPACT_ATOMS: atom_id res chain seq x y z
N MET A 1 11.20 2.68 3.90
CA MET A 1 9.91 2.80 3.18
C MET A 1 8.80 2.31 4.07
N GLN A 2 7.67 2.99 4.06
CA GLN A 2 6.43 2.58 4.73
C GLN A 2 5.30 2.64 3.70
N SER A 3 4.41 1.65 3.71
CA SER A 3 3.24 1.64 2.85
C SER A 3 1.98 1.27 3.64
N TRP A 4 0.86 1.79 3.19
CA TRP A 4 -0.46 1.54 3.74
C TRP A 4 -1.44 1.20 2.62
N ILE A 5 -2.49 0.47 2.99
CA ILE A 5 -3.62 0.13 2.13
C ILE A 5 -4.92 0.67 2.73
N SER A 6 -5.80 1.15 1.86
CA SER A 6 -7.16 1.55 2.19
C SER A 6 -8.14 0.83 1.26
N TYR A 7 -9.30 0.47 1.80
CA TYR A 7 -10.42 -0.14 1.06
C TYR A 7 -11.64 0.79 0.96
N ASP A 8 -11.51 2.02 1.44
CA ASP A 8 -12.59 3.00 1.63
C ASP A 8 -12.19 4.40 1.13
N ASP A 9 -11.49 4.45 -0.01
CA ASP A 9 -11.02 5.69 -0.67
C ASP A 9 -10.16 6.58 0.25
N GLY A 10 -9.31 5.97 1.08
CA GLY A 10 -8.34 6.67 1.92
C GLY A 10 -8.88 7.20 3.25
N GLN A 11 -10.11 6.85 3.63
CA GLN A 11 -10.66 7.23 4.94
C GLN A 11 -9.96 6.48 6.09
N THR A 12 -9.66 5.20 5.91
CA THR A 12 -8.89 4.40 6.85
C THR A 12 -7.70 3.73 6.19
N TRP A 13 -6.60 3.61 6.94
CA TRP A 13 -5.32 3.09 6.43
C TRP A 13 -4.80 1.98 7.33
N SER A 14 -4.52 0.82 6.73
CA SER A 14 -3.84 -0.30 7.38
C SER A 14 -2.39 -0.37 6.91
N GLY A 15 -1.44 -0.51 7.85
CA GLY A 15 -0.03 -0.66 7.50
C GLY A 15 0.24 -1.98 6.78
N LEU A 16 1.12 -1.95 5.77
CA LEU A 16 1.59 -3.13 5.05
C LEU A 16 2.94 -3.60 5.59
N ALA A 17 3.06 -4.89 5.87
CA ALA A 17 4.35 -5.52 6.13
C ALA A 17 5.10 -5.69 4.80
N LEU A 18 6.16 -4.90 4.63
CA LEU A 18 6.99 -4.91 3.44
C LEU A 18 8.16 -5.88 3.58
N ALA A 19 8.37 -6.72 2.58
CA ALA A 19 9.55 -7.57 2.45
C ALA A 19 10.39 -7.09 1.25
N PRO A 20 11.72 -6.93 1.39
CA PRO A 20 12.59 -6.66 0.26
C PRO A 20 12.56 -7.86 -0.70
N THR A 21 12.63 -7.60 -2.02
CA THR A 21 12.65 -8.67 -3.02
C THR A 21 14.08 -9.14 -3.35
N GLY A 22 15.10 -8.57 -2.71
CA GLY A 22 16.52 -8.79 -3.07
C GLY A 22 17.00 -7.90 -4.23
N THR A 23 16.12 -7.12 -4.86
CA THR A 23 16.48 -6.08 -5.83
C THR A 23 16.40 -4.72 -5.15
N THR A 24 17.45 -3.91 -5.27
CA THR A 24 17.47 -2.55 -4.71
C THR A 24 16.29 -1.74 -5.21
N GLY A 25 15.61 -1.06 -4.28
CA GLY A 25 14.44 -0.23 -4.58
C GLY A 25 13.15 -1.00 -4.86
N LYS A 26 13.11 -2.32 -4.63
CA LYS A 26 11.90 -3.14 -4.81
C LYS A 26 11.51 -3.85 -3.52
N TRP A 27 10.22 -3.73 -3.19
CA TRP A 27 9.60 -4.39 -2.06
C TRP A 27 8.31 -5.06 -2.50
N LYS A 28 7.89 -6.07 -1.74
CA LYS A 28 6.62 -6.76 -1.90
C LYS A 28 5.86 -6.77 -0.58
N ALA A 29 4.54 -6.79 -0.67
CA ALA A 29 3.65 -7.08 0.46
C ALA A 29 2.68 -8.18 0.04
N THR A 30 2.35 -9.05 0.99
CA THR A 30 1.24 -9.99 0.84
C THR A 30 0.12 -9.50 1.72
N LEU A 31 -1.07 -9.31 1.15
CA LEU A 31 -2.25 -8.81 1.85
C LEU A 31 -3.38 -9.83 1.77
N LYS A 32 -4.17 -9.90 2.85
CA LYS A 32 -5.42 -10.64 2.87
C LYS A 32 -6.55 -9.62 2.71
N VAL A 33 -7.28 -9.70 1.60
CA VAL A 33 -8.44 -8.84 1.37
C VAL A 33 -9.54 -9.22 2.37
N PRO A 34 -10.19 -8.24 3.03
CA PRO A 34 -11.38 -8.49 3.85
C PRO A 34 -12.48 -9.15 3.00
N GLY A 35 -12.97 -10.30 3.45
CA GLY A 35 -14.13 -10.97 2.85
C GLY A 35 -15.41 -10.74 3.65
N GLY A 36 -16.53 -11.29 3.17
CA GLY A 36 -17.83 -11.24 3.85
C GLY A 36 -18.88 -10.49 3.05
N THR A 37 -19.89 -9.93 3.74
CA THR A 37 -20.97 -9.15 3.13
C THR A 37 -20.49 -7.87 2.46
N HIS A 38 -19.29 -7.39 2.80
CA HIS A 38 -18.68 -6.17 2.26
C HIS A 38 -17.28 -6.46 1.71
N THR A 39 -17.20 -7.23 0.63
CA THR A 39 -15.95 -7.34 -0.13
C THR A 39 -15.67 -5.99 -0.82
N PRO A 40 -14.51 -5.39 -0.57
CA PRO A 40 -14.14 -4.13 -1.23
C PRO A 40 -13.94 -4.35 -2.74
N LYS A 41 -14.26 -3.34 -3.54
CA LYS A 41 -14.14 -3.39 -5.01
C LYS A 41 -12.77 -2.96 -5.52
N TYR A 42 -12.03 -2.21 -4.71
CA TYR A 42 -10.74 -1.63 -5.04
C TYR A 42 -9.92 -1.46 -3.77
N ALA A 43 -8.63 -1.20 -3.95
CA ALA A 43 -7.75 -0.72 -2.90
C ALA A 43 -6.99 0.52 -3.34
N SER A 44 -6.82 1.47 -2.43
CA SER A 44 -5.90 2.60 -2.57
C SER A 44 -4.60 2.30 -1.83
N LEU A 45 -3.48 2.84 -2.29
CA LEU A 45 -2.17 2.68 -1.66
C LEU A 45 -1.58 4.04 -1.31
N ARG A 46 -0.97 4.15 -0.14
CA ARG A 46 -0.11 5.27 0.23
C ARG A 46 1.29 4.74 0.53
N THR A 47 2.32 5.41 0.04
CA THR A 47 3.71 5.02 0.29
C THR A 47 4.54 6.24 0.60
N VAL A 48 5.32 6.14 1.67
CA VAL A 48 6.39 7.10 1.99
C VAL A 48 7.74 6.40 1.84
N ALA A 49 8.59 6.97 1.00
CA ALA A 49 9.96 6.52 0.79
C ALA A 49 10.93 7.67 1.06
N THR A 50 12.02 7.37 1.76
CA THR A 50 13.11 8.30 2.05
C THR A 50 14.41 7.66 1.60
N ASP A 51 15.24 8.39 0.87
CA ASP A 51 16.57 7.94 0.46
C ASP A 51 17.63 8.20 1.55
N GLY A 52 18.88 7.79 1.30
CA GLY A 52 19.99 7.97 2.24
C GLY A 52 20.40 9.44 2.46
N ASN A 53 19.96 10.36 1.59
CA ASN A 53 20.24 11.79 1.67
C ASN A 53 19.10 12.55 2.37
N GLY A 54 18.03 11.86 2.78
CA GLY A 54 16.88 12.44 3.44
C GLY A 54 15.83 13.02 2.49
N HIS A 55 15.94 12.79 1.17
CA HIS A 55 14.89 13.16 0.24
C HIS A 55 13.71 12.19 0.36
N SER A 56 12.49 12.73 0.34
CA SER A 56 11.28 11.94 0.55
C SER A 56 10.23 12.15 -0.52
N VAL A 57 9.51 11.08 -0.82
CA VAL A 57 8.24 11.08 -1.55
C VAL A 57 7.16 10.52 -0.64
N ASP A 58 6.03 11.22 -0.55
CA ASP A 58 4.76 10.72 -0.03
C ASP A 58 3.77 10.70 -1.18
N GLN A 59 3.37 9.50 -1.59
CA GLN A 59 2.47 9.31 -2.72
C GLN A 59 1.25 8.51 -2.30
N THR A 60 0.08 9.01 -2.70
CA THR A 60 -1.17 8.27 -2.66
C THR A 60 -1.62 7.97 -4.08
N VAL A 61 -2.04 6.72 -4.31
CA VAL A 61 -2.72 6.29 -5.54
C VAL A 61 -4.10 5.81 -5.14
N GLU A 62 -5.11 6.60 -5.47
CA GLU A 62 -6.51 6.25 -5.23
C GLU A 62 -6.96 5.15 -6.18
N ARG A 63 -7.63 4.13 -5.63
CA ARG A 63 -8.12 2.95 -6.37
C ARG A 63 -7.04 2.33 -7.26
N ALA A 64 -5.84 2.19 -6.70
CA ALA A 64 -4.63 1.66 -7.33
C ALA A 64 -4.85 0.32 -8.06
N PHE A 65 -5.74 -0.53 -7.57
CA PHE A 65 -6.19 -1.73 -8.28
C PHE A 65 -7.59 -2.16 -7.86
N GLY A 66 -8.26 -2.90 -8.76
CA GLY A 66 -9.53 -3.56 -8.49
C GLY A 66 -9.35 -4.90 -7.76
N ILE A 67 -10.33 -5.26 -6.94
CA ILE A 67 -10.39 -6.52 -6.18
C ILE A 67 -11.47 -7.40 -6.79
N ARG A 68 -11.17 -8.67 -7.00
CA ARG A 68 -12.08 -9.67 -7.56
C ARG A 68 -11.99 -10.98 -6.80
#